data_AF-A0A1W1VA34-F1
#
_entry.id   AF-A0A1W1VA34-F1
#
_cell.length_a   1.000
_cell.length_b   1.000
_cell.length_c   1.000
_cell.angle_alpha   90.00
_cell.angle_beta   90.00
_cell.angle_gamma   90.00
#
_symmetry.space_group_name_H-M   'P 1'
#
loop_
_entity.id
_entity.type
_entity.pdbx_description
1 polymer ?
#
loop_
_entity_poly.entity_id
_entity_poly.type
_entity_poly.pdbx_seq_one_letter_code
_entity_poly.pdbx_strand_id
1 'polypeptide(L)'
;MTQGRLPPEQTPPDLSPETEALAAAKRRMRELASEYAQKLPGLDTHSLMGGLDASLTFIPMGDRDGAYDPEHRVVLINSRIRPERQRFTLAHEISHALLLGNDDLLSDLHDAYEGERLEQVIETLCNVGAAAILMPEALIREVLTRFGPSGRALAELMRRADVSASSALYALAERTDAPVLYAVCAVTRLDTEPGDEEPTNEKALTVRVSGGAPGVKYSLRPGTVIPTDHPVAVALETHLPITQESYVPFRSGRRMPAYVDAFPDRQRVLASFAFPVRPGKGVGDVPGD
;
A
#
# COMPACT_ATOMS: atom_id res chain seq x y z
N MET A 1 -53.14 6.51 -7.11
CA MET A 1 -52.18 7.53 -7.57
C MET A 1 -51.33 7.94 -6.39
N THR A 2 -50.17 7.32 -6.23
CA THR A 2 -49.22 7.61 -5.14
C THR A 2 -47.90 7.89 -5.83
N GLN A 3 -47.54 9.17 -5.94
CA GLN A 3 -46.30 9.61 -6.57
C GLN A 3 -45.12 9.18 -5.69
N GLY A 4 -44.28 8.29 -6.22
CA GLY A 4 -43.03 7.88 -5.59
C GLY A 4 -42.01 9.01 -5.67
N ARG A 5 -41.64 9.57 -4.52
CA ARG A 5 -40.51 10.50 -4.38
C ARG A 5 -39.22 9.73 -4.67
N LEU A 6 -38.49 10.12 -5.72
CA LEU A 6 -37.12 9.67 -5.95
C LEU A 6 -36.24 10.10 -4.76
N PRO A 7 -35.34 9.24 -4.25
CA PRO A 7 -34.38 9.64 -3.23
C PRO A 7 -33.41 10.68 -3.81
N PRO A 8 -32.96 11.66 -3.01
CA PRO A 8 -32.05 12.69 -3.46
C PRO A 8 -30.71 12.07 -3.88
N GLU A 9 -30.25 12.49 -5.06
CA GLU A 9 -28.91 12.24 -5.59
C GLU A 9 -27.90 12.78 -4.57
N GLN A 10 -27.16 11.88 -3.92
CA GLN A 10 -26.12 12.27 -2.96
C GLN A 10 -24.92 12.76 -3.75
N THR A 11 -24.75 14.08 -3.80
CA THR A 11 -23.51 14.74 -4.20
C THR A 11 -22.33 14.10 -3.43
N PRO A 12 -21.20 13.78 -4.09
CA PRO A 12 -20.03 13.28 -3.38
C PRO A 12 -19.61 14.27 -2.29
N PRO A 13 -19.08 13.78 -1.15
CA PRO A 13 -18.70 14.65 -0.04
C PRO A 13 -17.60 15.62 -0.48
N ASP A 14 -17.86 16.92 -0.28
CA ASP A 14 -16.90 18.00 -0.46
C ASP A 14 -15.67 17.72 0.43
N LEU A 15 -14.50 17.56 -0.17
CA LEU A 15 -13.28 17.28 0.59
C LEU A 15 -12.86 18.57 1.31
N SER A 16 -12.33 18.45 2.54
CA SER A 16 -11.81 19.64 3.20
C SER A 16 -10.65 20.24 2.37
N PRO A 17 -10.44 21.57 2.38
CA PRO A 17 -9.33 22.21 1.65
C PRO A 17 -7.96 21.60 1.95
N GLU A 18 -7.72 21.23 3.21
CA GLU A 18 -6.50 20.51 3.62
C GLU A 18 -6.36 19.13 2.98
N THR A 19 -7.47 18.42 2.74
CA THR A 19 -7.45 17.11 2.08
C THR A 19 -7.13 17.26 0.61
N GLU A 20 -7.65 18.31 -0.04
CA GLU A 20 -7.34 18.64 -1.43
C GLU A 20 -5.89 19.06 -1.61
N ALA A 21 -5.36 19.91 -0.72
CA ALA A 21 -3.96 20.33 -0.71
C ALA A 21 -3.01 19.13 -0.57
N LEU A 22 -3.26 18.23 0.39
CA LEU A 22 -2.47 17.01 0.54
C LEU A 22 -2.57 16.11 -0.71
N ALA A 23 -3.75 15.99 -1.32
CA ALA A 23 -3.92 15.20 -2.53
C ALA A 23 -3.14 15.79 -3.71
N ALA A 24 -3.12 17.12 -3.86
CA ALA A 24 -2.33 17.83 -4.85
C ALA A 24 -0.83 17.63 -4.62
N ALA A 25 -0.34 17.82 -3.39
CA ALA A 25 1.05 17.60 -3.02
C ALA A 25 1.48 16.14 -3.28
N LYS A 26 0.62 15.15 -2.96
CA LYS A 26 0.87 13.74 -3.28
C LYS A 26 0.93 13.46 -4.78
N ARG A 27 0.16 14.15 -5.61
CA ARG A 27 0.29 14.03 -7.09
C ARG A 27 1.63 14.59 -7.53
N ARG A 28 1.97 15.81 -7.08
CA ARG A 28 3.22 16.47 -7.44
C ARG A 28 4.46 15.67 -7.04
N MET A 29 4.45 15.10 -5.83
CA MET A 29 5.54 14.25 -5.36
C MET A 29 5.70 12.97 -6.20
N ARG A 30 4.59 12.37 -6.67
CA ARG A 30 4.66 11.22 -7.59
C ARG A 30 5.25 11.60 -8.96
N GLU A 31 4.93 12.78 -9.46
CA GLU A 31 5.51 13.30 -10.70
C GLU A 31 7.02 13.48 -10.57
N LEU A 32 7.48 14.18 -9.53
CA LEU A 32 8.91 14.38 -9.25
C LEU A 32 9.66 13.05 -9.12
N ALA A 33 9.09 12.11 -8.36
CA ALA A 33 9.64 10.76 -8.21
C ALA A 33 9.71 9.99 -9.53
N SER A 34 8.68 10.10 -10.38
CA SER A 34 8.61 9.44 -11.69
C SER A 34 9.63 10.04 -12.66
N GLU A 35 9.73 11.37 -12.73
CA GLU A 35 10.71 12.08 -13.54
C GLU A 35 12.15 11.74 -13.13
N TYR A 36 12.39 11.60 -11.82
CA TYR A 36 13.67 11.14 -11.29
C TYR A 36 13.97 9.71 -11.75
N ALA A 37 13.06 8.77 -11.48
CA ALA A 37 13.23 7.35 -11.79
C ALA A 37 13.44 7.08 -13.28
N GLN A 38 12.76 7.83 -14.17
CA GLN A 38 12.89 7.69 -15.63
C GLN A 38 14.26 8.07 -16.18
N LYS A 39 15.02 8.90 -15.47
CA LYS A 39 16.38 9.31 -15.89
C LYS A 39 17.44 8.29 -15.50
N LEU A 40 17.11 7.32 -14.66
CA LEU A 40 18.07 6.35 -14.14
C LEU A 40 18.23 5.15 -15.08
N PRO A 41 19.43 4.55 -15.17
CA PRO A 41 19.66 3.33 -15.94
C PRO A 41 19.02 2.08 -15.30
N GLY A 42 18.62 2.18 -14.03
CA GLY A 42 18.02 1.13 -13.24
C GLY A 42 17.51 1.67 -11.91
N LEU A 43 16.86 0.80 -11.12
CA LEU A 43 16.33 1.17 -9.81
C LEU A 43 17.07 0.49 -8.66
N ASP A 44 18.18 -0.19 -8.89
CA ASP A 44 19.03 -0.71 -7.83
C ASP A 44 19.68 0.43 -7.01
N THR A 45 20.17 0.13 -5.81
CA THR A 45 20.73 1.14 -4.88
C THR A 45 21.83 2.00 -5.52
N HIS A 46 22.66 1.42 -6.40
CA HIS A 46 23.73 2.17 -7.05
C HIS A 46 23.16 3.12 -8.11
N SER A 47 22.23 2.64 -8.96
CA SER A 47 21.56 3.47 -9.96
C SER A 47 20.75 4.60 -9.33
N LEU A 48 20.09 4.36 -8.18
CA LEU A 48 19.33 5.37 -7.46
C LEU A 48 20.18 6.58 -7.03
N MET A 49 21.49 6.44 -6.86
CA MET A 49 22.36 7.57 -6.55
C MET A 49 22.81 8.35 -7.78
N GLY A 50 22.87 7.72 -8.94
CA GLY A 50 23.43 8.35 -10.15
C GLY A 50 22.63 9.56 -10.64
N GLY A 51 21.37 9.73 -10.20
CA GLY A 51 20.51 10.84 -10.59
C GLY A 51 20.52 12.04 -9.64
N LEU A 52 21.12 11.92 -8.45
CA LEU A 52 21.11 12.96 -7.44
C LEU A 52 22.48 13.65 -7.36
N ASP A 53 22.51 14.98 -7.38
CA ASP A 53 23.71 15.78 -7.12
C ASP A 53 24.02 15.83 -5.61
N ALA A 54 24.15 14.66 -5.01
CA ALA A 54 24.45 14.48 -3.59
C ALA A 54 25.34 13.24 -3.40
N SER A 55 26.18 13.27 -2.37
CA SER A 55 26.96 12.10 -1.97
C SER A 55 26.13 11.15 -1.11
N LEU A 56 26.44 9.84 -1.16
CA LEU A 56 25.83 8.81 -0.31
C LEU A 56 26.85 8.25 0.67
N THR A 57 26.48 8.20 1.94
CA THR A 57 27.30 7.56 2.98
C THR A 57 26.48 6.60 3.83
N PHE A 58 27.04 5.40 4.08
CA PHE A 58 26.49 4.44 5.01
C PHE A 58 27.27 4.50 6.34
N ILE A 59 26.59 4.88 7.42
CA ILE A 59 27.20 4.97 8.76
C ILE A 59 26.26 4.40 9.82
N PRO A 60 26.74 3.93 10.97
CA PRO A 60 25.87 3.62 12.10
C PRO A 60 25.18 4.87 12.64
N MET A 61 23.85 4.86 12.75
CA MET A 61 23.04 6.04 13.17
C MET A 61 22.15 5.78 14.39
N GLY A 62 22.47 4.76 15.20
CA GLY A 62 21.61 4.36 16.33
C GLY A 62 20.23 3.90 15.85
N ASP A 63 19.18 4.53 16.38
CA ASP A 63 17.78 4.21 16.06
C ASP A 63 17.25 4.94 14.82
N ARG A 64 18.00 5.89 14.26
CA ARG A 64 17.61 6.63 13.05
C ARG A 64 17.92 5.79 11.82
N ASP A 65 16.99 5.73 10.87
CA ASP A 65 17.18 4.96 9.63
C ASP A 65 18.04 5.68 8.59
N GLY A 66 17.87 7.00 8.45
CA GLY A 66 18.58 7.83 7.47
C GLY A 66 18.36 9.32 7.68
N ALA A 67 19.05 10.12 6.90
CA ALA A 67 18.93 11.57 6.88
C ALA A 67 19.41 12.15 5.55
N TYR A 68 18.75 13.22 5.09
CA TYR A 68 19.28 14.10 4.06
C TYR A 68 19.77 15.41 4.69
N ASP A 69 21.01 15.78 4.36
CA ASP A 69 21.62 17.06 4.71
C ASP A 69 21.69 17.96 3.46
N PRO A 70 20.81 18.97 3.34
CA PRO A 70 20.77 19.85 2.17
C PRO A 70 21.96 20.81 2.11
N GLU A 71 22.57 21.19 3.24
CA GLU A 71 23.69 22.12 3.27
C GLU A 71 24.95 21.48 2.67
N HIS A 72 25.21 20.22 3.02
CA HIS A 72 26.37 19.47 2.56
C HIS A 72 26.09 18.60 1.33
N ARG A 73 24.82 18.52 0.88
CA ARG A 73 24.35 17.63 -0.18
C ARG A 73 24.78 16.18 0.07
N VAL A 74 24.39 15.67 1.25
CA VAL A 74 24.72 14.30 1.67
C VAL A 74 23.46 13.55 2.05
N VAL A 75 23.31 12.34 1.51
CA VAL A 75 22.36 11.34 1.98
C VAL A 75 23.10 10.37 2.90
N LEU A 76 22.60 10.22 4.13
CA LEU A 76 23.10 9.32 5.16
C LEU A 76 22.12 8.17 5.34
N ILE A 77 22.62 6.94 5.29
CA ILE A 77 21.83 5.73 5.52
C ILE A 77 22.43 4.93 6.66
N ASN A 78 21.58 4.45 7.57
CA ASN A 78 22.01 3.63 8.69
C ASN A 78 22.54 2.28 8.18
N SER A 79 23.83 2.04 8.39
CA SER A 79 24.48 0.80 7.93
C SER A 79 24.02 -0.45 8.69
N ARG A 80 23.31 -0.29 9.82
CA ARG A 80 22.88 -1.39 10.69
C ARG A 80 21.49 -1.94 10.39
N ILE A 81 20.67 -1.23 9.60
CA ILE A 81 19.37 -1.74 9.18
C ILE A 81 19.51 -2.69 7.99
N ARG A 82 18.55 -3.60 7.82
CA ARG A 82 18.55 -4.60 6.73
C ARG A 82 18.56 -3.94 5.34
N PRO A 83 19.16 -4.57 4.30
CA PRO A 83 19.27 -3.98 2.96
C PRO A 83 17.95 -3.50 2.34
N GLU A 84 16.87 -4.28 2.46
CA GLU A 84 15.52 -3.89 2.02
C GLU A 84 15.08 -2.55 2.64
N ARG A 85 15.38 -2.34 3.93
CA ARG A 85 15.05 -1.10 4.64
C ARG A 85 15.99 0.02 4.21
N GLN A 86 17.29 -0.24 4.05
CA GLN A 86 18.25 0.75 3.51
C GLN A 86 17.81 1.27 2.14
N ARG A 87 17.35 0.38 1.26
CA ARG A 87 16.85 0.72 -0.08
C ARG A 87 15.63 1.64 -0.03
N PHE A 88 14.67 1.34 0.85
CA PHE A 88 13.51 2.20 1.06
C PHE A 88 13.91 3.55 1.66
N THR A 89 14.75 3.55 2.70
CA THR A 89 15.26 4.77 3.31
C THR A 89 16.01 5.62 2.29
N LEU A 90 16.82 5.04 1.42
CA LEU A 90 17.48 5.78 0.35
C LEU A 90 16.47 6.48 -0.57
N ALA A 91 15.46 5.75 -1.04
CA ALA A 91 14.41 6.36 -1.88
C ALA A 91 13.61 7.44 -1.12
N HIS A 92 13.45 7.30 0.20
CA HIS A 92 12.84 8.30 1.07
C HIS A 92 13.68 9.57 1.16
N GLU A 93 14.99 9.45 1.42
CA GLU A 93 15.88 10.62 1.47
C GLU A 93 16.05 11.30 0.11
N ILE A 94 16.05 10.54 -0.99
CA ILE A 94 15.97 11.12 -2.35
C ILE A 94 14.68 11.94 -2.50
N SER A 95 13.56 11.44 -1.99
CA SER A 95 12.28 12.15 -2.04
C SER A 95 12.30 13.44 -1.23
N HIS A 96 12.98 13.44 -0.08
CA HIS A 96 13.28 14.67 0.68
C HIS A 96 14.05 15.68 -0.16
N ALA A 97 15.13 15.24 -0.81
CA ALA A 97 15.92 16.12 -1.68
C ALA A 97 15.12 16.68 -2.86
N LEU A 98 14.27 15.86 -3.49
CA LEU A 98 13.39 16.30 -4.58
C LEU A 98 12.33 17.31 -4.11
N LEU A 99 11.75 17.09 -2.93
CA LEU A 99 10.74 17.98 -2.35
C LEU A 99 11.37 19.33 -1.99
N LEU A 100 12.51 19.32 -1.28
CA LEU A 100 13.22 20.54 -0.88
C LEU A 100 13.80 21.32 -2.07
N GLY A 101 14.08 20.63 -3.19
CA GLY A 101 14.51 21.26 -4.44
C GLY A 101 13.36 21.80 -5.30
N ASN A 102 12.10 21.68 -4.88
CA ASN A 102 10.94 22.19 -5.60
C ASN A 102 10.27 23.34 -4.82
N ASP A 103 10.65 24.57 -5.16
CA ASP A 103 10.19 25.79 -4.46
C ASP A 103 8.65 25.92 -4.45
N ASP A 104 7.99 25.62 -5.57
CA ASP A 104 6.53 25.71 -5.68
C ASP A 104 5.83 24.75 -4.70
N LEU A 105 6.22 23.47 -4.71
CA LEU A 105 5.64 22.47 -3.80
C LEU A 105 5.92 22.82 -2.34
N LEU A 106 7.13 23.28 -2.01
CA LEU A 106 7.48 23.64 -0.66
C LEU A 106 6.70 24.87 -0.18
N SER A 107 6.53 25.87 -1.05
CA SER A 107 5.71 27.06 -0.78
C SER A 107 4.25 26.69 -0.52
N ASP A 108 3.63 25.89 -1.40
CA ASP A 108 2.25 25.43 -1.25
C ASP A 108 2.03 24.67 0.07
N LEU A 109 3.03 23.90 0.51
CA LEU A 109 2.97 23.18 1.79
C LEU A 109 3.06 24.13 2.99
N HIS A 110 3.88 25.17 2.93
CA HIS A 110 3.98 26.18 3.99
C HIS A 110 2.71 27.05 4.09
N ASP A 111 2.01 27.28 2.98
CA ASP A 111 0.73 27.99 2.98
C ASP A 111 -0.39 27.14 3.62
N ALA A 112 -0.32 25.80 3.48
CA ALA A 112 -1.33 24.88 3.96
C ALA A 112 -1.07 24.29 5.35
N TYR A 113 0.20 24.20 5.80
CA TYR A 113 0.58 23.53 7.04
C TYR A 113 1.75 24.23 7.74
N GLU A 114 1.79 24.14 9.07
CA GLU A 114 2.86 24.68 9.91
C GLU A 114 3.25 23.72 11.05
N GLY A 115 4.42 23.98 11.65
CA GLY A 115 4.93 23.24 12.81
C GLY A 115 5.00 21.72 12.61
N GLU A 116 4.65 20.96 13.64
CA GLU A 116 4.67 19.49 13.61
C GLU A 116 3.78 18.89 12.50
N ARG A 117 2.71 19.61 12.11
CA ARG A 117 1.81 19.14 11.06
C ARG A 117 2.49 19.15 9.70
N LEU A 118 3.26 20.19 9.41
CA LEU A 118 4.05 20.28 8.18
C LEU A 118 5.08 19.15 8.10
N GLU A 119 5.81 18.88 9.19
CA GLU A 119 6.79 17.79 9.26
C GLU A 119 6.14 16.43 8.95
N GLN A 120 4.98 16.15 9.54
CA GLN A 120 4.21 14.92 9.27
C GLN A 120 3.77 14.81 7.80
N VAL A 121 3.40 15.92 7.17
CA VAL A 121 3.02 15.96 5.76
C VAL A 121 4.22 15.70 4.87
N ILE A 122 5.37 16.34 5.14
CA ILE A 122 6.62 16.11 4.41
C ILE A 122 7.04 14.64 4.51
N GLU A 123 7.03 14.06 5.71
CA GLU A 123 7.33 12.62 5.90
C GLU A 123 6.34 11.72 5.14
N THR A 124 5.06 12.09 5.11
CA THR A 124 4.06 11.36 4.31
C THR A 124 4.36 11.46 2.81
N LEU A 125 4.76 12.63 2.32
CA LEU A 125 5.11 12.82 0.92
C LEU A 125 6.40 12.07 0.55
N CYS A 126 7.40 12.05 1.42
CA CYS A 126 8.63 11.30 1.18
C CYS A 126 8.37 9.79 1.08
N ASN A 127 7.47 9.24 1.90
CA ASN A 127 7.00 7.87 1.75
C ASN A 127 6.29 7.62 0.41
N VAL A 128 5.49 8.58 -0.06
CA VAL A 128 4.81 8.52 -1.38
C VAL A 128 5.84 8.57 -2.52
N GLY A 129 6.83 9.45 -2.43
CA GLY A 129 7.93 9.56 -3.38
C GLY A 129 8.76 8.27 -3.44
N ALA A 130 9.15 7.73 -2.28
CA ALA A 130 9.91 6.49 -2.18
C ALA A 130 9.16 5.32 -2.84
N ALA A 131 7.85 5.20 -2.58
CA ALA A 131 7.01 4.19 -3.21
C ALA A 131 6.94 4.37 -4.74
N ALA A 132 6.83 5.61 -5.23
CA ALA A 132 6.77 5.90 -6.66
C ALA A 132 8.10 5.64 -7.38
N ILE A 133 9.24 5.91 -6.72
CA ILE A 133 10.58 5.57 -7.24
C ILE A 133 10.76 4.06 -7.34
N LEU A 134 10.45 3.33 -6.27
CA LEU A 134 10.73 1.89 -6.18
C LEU A 134 9.71 1.03 -6.93
N MET A 135 8.48 1.51 -7.08
CA MET A 135 7.39 0.82 -7.77
C MET A 135 6.80 1.74 -8.84
N PRO A 136 7.49 1.95 -9.98
CA PRO A 136 6.99 2.79 -11.06
C PRO A 136 5.65 2.30 -11.58
N GLU A 137 4.82 3.22 -12.08
CA GLU A 137 3.50 2.89 -12.59
C GLU A 137 3.54 1.82 -13.71
N ALA A 138 4.53 1.89 -14.60
CA ALA A 138 4.72 0.91 -15.66
C ALA A 138 4.90 -0.52 -15.09
N LEU A 139 5.65 -0.68 -14.01
CA LEU A 139 5.86 -1.97 -13.34
C LEU A 139 4.55 -2.48 -12.73
N ILE A 140 3.83 -1.63 -12.02
CA ILE A 140 2.57 -2.01 -11.38
C ILE A 140 1.53 -2.41 -12.43
N ARG A 141 1.41 -1.62 -13.50
CA ARG A 141 0.52 -1.91 -14.63
C ARG A 141 0.88 -3.22 -15.31
N GLU A 142 2.16 -3.48 -15.53
CA GLU A 142 2.62 -4.75 -16.11
C GLU A 142 2.23 -5.94 -15.22
N VAL A 143 2.45 -5.83 -13.91
CA VAL A 143 2.10 -6.87 -12.93
C VAL A 143 0.59 -7.11 -12.90
N LEU A 144 -0.23 -6.05 -12.84
CA LEU A 144 -1.69 -6.15 -12.88
C LEU A 144 -2.20 -6.74 -14.20
N THR A 145 -1.61 -6.35 -15.33
CA THR A 145 -1.99 -6.89 -16.65
C THR A 145 -1.71 -8.39 -16.74
N ARG A 146 -0.58 -8.82 -16.19
CA ARG A 146 -0.13 -10.22 -16.28
C ARG A 146 -0.82 -11.15 -15.29
N PHE A 147 -1.11 -10.68 -14.09
CA PHE A 147 -1.57 -11.53 -12.99
C PHE A 147 -2.96 -11.15 -12.44
N GLY A 148 -3.57 -10.07 -12.95
CA GLY A 148 -4.80 -9.51 -12.39
C GLY A 148 -4.59 -8.91 -10.99
N PRO A 149 -5.66 -8.40 -10.35
CA PRO A 149 -5.60 -7.90 -8.98
C PRO A 149 -5.61 -9.04 -7.95
N SER A 150 -4.51 -9.80 -7.91
CA SER A 150 -4.38 -11.09 -7.22
C SER A 150 -3.34 -11.05 -6.08
N GLY A 151 -3.40 -12.03 -5.18
CA GLY A 151 -2.33 -12.28 -4.21
C GLY A 151 -1.00 -12.57 -4.90
N ARG A 152 -1.03 -13.24 -6.07
CA ARG A 152 0.13 -13.45 -6.94
C ARG A 152 0.71 -12.14 -7.48
N ALA A 153 -0.12 -11.19 -7.91
CA ALA A 153 0.34 -9.88 -8.37
C ALA A 153 1.08 -9.13 -7.26
N LEU A 154 0.56 -9.18 -6.03
CA LEU A 154 1.24 -8.62 -4.86
C LEU A 154 2.62 -9.28 -4.63
N ALA A 155 2.70 -10.60 -4.77
CA ALA A 155 3.97 -11.34 -4.64
C ALA A 155 5.00 -10.90 -5.69
N GLU A 156 4.57 -10.77 -6.94
CA GLU A 156 5.44 -10.39 -8.05
C GLU A 156 5.89 -8.92 -7.96
N LEU A 157 5.00 -8.01 -7.55
CA LEU A 157 5.38 -6.61 -7.32
C LEU A 157 6.44 -6.51 -6.22
N MET A 158 6.19 -7.16 -5.07
CA MET A 158 7.12 -7.18 -3.94
C MET A 158 8.51 -7.70 -4.35
N ARG A 159 8.55 -8.82 -5.08
CA ARG A 159 9.81 -9.43 -5.54
C ARG A 159 10.54 -8.58 -6.57
N ARG A 160 9.83 -7.99 -7.53
CA ARG A 160 10.44 -7.22 -8.62
C ARG A 160 10.91 -5.83 -8.20
N ALA A 161 10.20 -5.20 -7.26
CA ALA A 161 10.59 -3.90 -6.71
C ALA A 161 11.57 -4.00 -5.53
N ASP A 162 11.75 -5.20 -4.97
CA ASP A 162 12.55 -5.47 -3.77
C ASP A 162 12.11 -4.59 -2.60
N VAL A 163 10.82 -4.67 -2.27
CA VAL A 163 10.16 -3.87 -1.23
C VAL A 163 9.41 -4.75 -0.24
N SER A 164 8.98 -4.16 0.87
CA SER A 164 8.15 -4.85 1.85
C SER A 164 6.76 -5.19 1.30
N ALA A 165 6.13 -6.22 1.86
CA ALA A 165 4.77 -6.63 1.48
C ALA A 165 3.73 -5.52 1.74
N SER A 166 3.90 -4.72 2.80
CA SER A 166 3.01 -3.58 3.07
C SER A 166 3.16 -2.48 2.02
N SER A 167 4.39 -2.14 1.63
CA SER A 167 4.65 -1.14 0.59
C SER A 167 4.04 -1.56 -0.74
N ALA A 168 4.27 -2.81 -1.16
CA ALA A 168 3.70 -3.37 -2.37
C ALA A 168 2.16 -3.41 -2.31
N LEU A 169 1.59 -3.76 -1.16
CA LEU A 169 0.14 -3.86 -0.97
C LEU A 169 -0.54 -2.51 -1.18
N TYR A 170 -0.06 -1.44 -0.55
CA TYR A 170 -0.65 -0.11 -0.73
C TYR A 170 -0.46 0.39 -2.16
N ALA A 171 0.72 0.19 -2.74
CA ALA A 171 1.00 0.61 -4.11
C ALA A 171 0.10 -0.10 -5.15
N LEU A 172 -0.12 -1.40 -4.98
CA LEU A 172 -1.00 -2.20 -5.84
C LEU A 172 -2.47 -1.84 -5.65
N ALA A 173 -2.91 -1.68 -4.39
CA ALA A 173 -4.28 -1.31 -4.06
C ALA A 173 -4.68 0.04 -4.67
N GLU A 174 -3.83 1.07 -4.54
CA GLU A 174 -4.09 2.41 -5.10
C GLU A 174 -4.30 2.42 -6.62
N ARG A 175 -3.80 1.41 -7.34
CA ARG A 175 -3.83 1.31 -8.82
C ARG A 175 -4.71 0.17 -9.31
N THR A 176 -5.52 -0.41 -8.44
CA THR A 176 -6.47 -1.46 -8.79
C THR A 176 -7.84 -0.85 -9.04
N ASP A 177 -8.38 -0.98 -10.24
CA ASP A 177 -9.73 -0.44 -10.56
C ASP A 177 -10.86 -1.33 -10.02
N ALA A 178 -10.62 -2.64 -9.96
CA ALA A 178 -11.59 -3.59 -9.45
C ALA A 178 -11.79 -3.45 -7.93
N PRO A 179 -13.01 -3.70 -7.41
CA PRO A 179 -13.26 -3.65 -5.96
C PRO A 179 -12.58 -4.84 -5.28
N VAL A 180 -11.33 -4.67 -4.87
CA VAL A 180 -10.48 -5.71 -4.31
C VAL A 180 -9.92 -5.27 -2.96
N LEU A 181 -9.97 -6.17 -1.99
CA LEU A 181 -9.24 -6.02 -0.72
C LEU A 181 -8.00 -6.91 -0.77
N TYR A 182 -6.83 -6.36 -0.48
CA TYR A 182 -5.59 -7.11 -0.34
C TYR A 182 -5.26 -7.34 1.13
N ALA A 183 -4.62 -8.46 1.45
CA ALA A 183 -4.13 -8.75 2.79
C ALA A 183 -2.80 -9.52 2.74
N VAL A 184 -1.96 -9.27 3.74
CA VAL A 184 -0.79 -10.10 4.04
C VAL A 184 -1.09 -10.83 5.35
N CYS A 185 -1.05 -12.16 5.32
CA CYS A 185 -1.32 -13.00 6.49
C CYS A 185 -0.05 -13.74 6.89
N ALA A 186 0.25 -13.82 8.19
CA ALA A 186 1.39 -14.59 8.71
C ALA A 186 1.04 -15.26 10.04
N VAL A 187 1.75 -16.32 10.38
CA VAL A 187 1.55 -17.01 11.66
C VAL A 187 2.04 -16.13 12.80
N THR A 188 1.17 -15.91 13.78
CA THR A 188 1.47 -15.16 15.00
C THR A 188 1.12 -16.01 16.22
N ARG A 189 1.85 -15.81 17.31
CA ARG A 189 1.40 -16.27 18.63
C ARG A 189 0.18 -15.44 19.02
N LEU A 190 -0.86 -16.09 19.49
CA LEU A 190 -2.01 -15.40 20.08
C LEU A 190 -1.62 -14.97 21.49
N ASP A 191 -1.79 -13.68 21.78
CA ASP A 191 -1.64 -13.19 23.15
C ASP A 191 -2.82 -13.72 23.96
N THR A 192 -2.51 -14.27 25.14
CA THR A 192 -3.50 -14.73 26.10
C THR A 192 -4.18 -13.51 26.73
N GLU A 193 -5.51 -13.54 26.89
CA GLU A 193 -6.23 -12.39 27.48
C GLU A 193 -5.74 -12.17 28.93
N PRO A 194 -5.64 -10.90 29.39
CA PRO A 194 -5.21 -10.63 30.76
C PRO A 194 -6.23 -11.19 31.74
N GLY A 195 -5.91 -12.35 32.35
CA GLY A 195 -6.79 -13.10 33.24
C GLY A 195 -6.68 -14.62 33.12
N ASP A 196 -6.05 -15.12 32.05
CA ASP A 196 -5.80 -16.56 31.88
C ASP A 196 -4.54 -16.99 32.66
N GLU A 197 -4.67 -18.04 33.47
CA GLU A 197 -3.63 -18.52 34.39
C GLU A 197 -2.45 -19.23 33.68
N GLU A 198 -2.59 -19.57 32.39
CA GLU A 198 -1.50 -20.15 31.59
C GLU A 198 -1.44 -19.53 30.18
N PRO A 199 -0.26 -19.07 29.72
CA PRO A 199 -0.10 -18.57 28.36
C PRO A 199 -0.31 -19.71 27.36
N THR A 200 -1.38 -19.63 26.57
CA THR A 200 -1.59 -20.58 25.48
C THR A 200 -0.52 -20.35 24.41
N ASN A 201 0.27 -21.38 24.11
CA ASN A 201 1.27 -21.34 23.03
C ASN A 201 0.62 -21.44 21.63
N GLU A 202 -0.64 -21.02 21.52
CA GLU A 202 -1.46 -21.22 20.34
C GLU A 202 -1.00 -20.28 19.21
N LYS A 203 -0.70 -20.88 18.06
CA LYS A 203 -0.30 -20.15 16.85
C LYS A 203 -1.48 -20.11 15.91
N ALA A 204 -1.81 -18.92 15.43
CA ALA A 204 -2.85 -18.74 14.43
C ALA A 204 -2.34 -17.92 13.26
N LEU A 205 -2.87 -18.18 12.08
CA LEU A 205 -2.66 -17.32 10.92
C LEU A 205 -3.49 -16.05 11.09
N THR A 206 -2.84 -14.89 11.14
CA THR A 206 -3.53 -13.60 11.30
C THR A 206 -3.17 -12.63 10.19
N VAL A 207 -4.09 -11.71 9.91
CA VAL A 207 -3.85 -10.56 9.04
C VAL A 207 -2.80 -9.67 9.69
N ARG A 208 -1.72 -9.36 8.98
CA ARG A 208 -0.66 -8.43 9.40
C ARG A 208 -0.91 -7.02 8.88
N VAL A 209 -1.34 -6.91 7.63
CA VAL A 209 -1.70 -5.65 6.98
C VAL A 209 -2.78 -5.92 5.93
N SER A 210 -3.66 -4.96 5.71
CA SER A 210 -4.64 -4.98 4.63
C SER A 210 -4.84 -3.60 4.02
N GLY A 211 -5.38 -3.56 2.81
CA GLY A 211 -5.63 -2.33 2.07
C GLY A 211 -6.61 -2.59 0.93
N GLY A 212 -7.61 -1.72 0.80
CA GLY A 212 -8.63 -1.80 -0.24
C GLY A 212 -8.29 -0.93 -1.44
N ALA A 213 -8.67 -1.41 -2.62
CA ALA A 213 -8.72 -0.59 -3.83
C ALA A 213 -9.69 0.60 -3.66
N PRO A 214 -9.56 1.68 -4.47
CA PRO A 214 -10.50 2.80 -4.47
C PRO A 214 -11.97 2.34 -4.46
N GLY A 215 -12.77 2.92 -3.56
CA GLY A 215 -14.19 2.58 -3.41
C GLY A 215 -14.49 1.38 -2.50
N VAL A 216 -13.50 0.57 -2.12
CA VAL A 216 -13.67 -0.50 -1.12
C VAL A 216 -13.75 0.10 0.28
N LYS A 217 -14.94 0.09 0.88
CA LYS A 217 -15.19 0.61 2.24
C LYS A 217 -14.85 -0.39 3.36
N TYR A 218 -14.53 -1.63 3.01
CA TYR A 218 -14.26 -2.69 3.96
C TYR A 218 -12.76 -2.80 4.23
N SER A 219 -12.39 -3.15 5.47
CA SER A 219 -11.00 -3.39 5.86
C SER A 219 -10.91 -4.64 6.71
N LEU A 220 -9.83 -5.41 6.52
CA LEU A 220 -9.44 -6.52 7.37
C LEU A 220 -8.43 -6.02 8.40
N ARG A 221 -8.85 -5.82 9.65
CA ARG A 221 -7.97 -5.26 10.67
C ARG A 221 -6.77 -6.19 10.94
N PRO A 222 -5.56 -5.65 11.19
CA PRO A 222 -4.47 -6.44 11.72
C PRO A 222 -4.88 -7.24 12.96
N GLY A 223 -4.39 -8.47 13.09
CA GLY A 223 -4.77 -9.43 14.13
C GLY A 223 -6.05 -10.23 13.84
N THR A 224 -6.75 -9.97 12.73
CA THR A 224 -7.91 -10.79 12.33
C THR A 224 -7.45 -12.22 12.04
N VAL A 225 -8.03 -13.20 12.74
CA VAL A 225 -7.70 -14.63 12.59
C VAL A 225 -8.28 -15.17 11.28
N ILE A 226 -7.46 -15.91 10.54
CA ILE A 226 -7.87 -16.65 9.35
C ILE A 226 -8.28 -18.06 9.77
N PRO A 227 -9.54 -18.49 9.50
CA PRO A 227 -9.98 -19.85 9.80
C PRO A 227 -9.13 -20.92 9.11
N THR A 228 -8.94 -22.07 9.75
CA THR A 228 -8.08 -23.16 9.25
C THR A 228 -8.60 -23.79 7.96
N ASP A 229 -9.92 -23.79 7.76
CA ASP A 229 -10.60 -24.25 6.55
C ASP A 229 -10.62 -23.18 5.42
N HIS A 230 -10.13 -21.97 5.68
CA HIS A 230 -10.14 -20.89 4.70
C HIS A 230 -9.04 -21.08 3.64
N PRO A 231 -9.27 -20.75 2.35
CA PRO A 231 -8.27 -20.92 1.28
C PRO A 231 -6.90 -20.30 1.57
N VAL A 232 -6.88 -19.16 2.27
CA VAL A 232 -5.64 -18.49 2.72
C VAL A 232 -4.84 -19.35 3.71
N ALA A 233 -5.50 -20.06 4.62
CA ALA A 233 -4.82 -20.98 5.55
C ALA A 233 -4.33 -22.24 4.82
N VAL A 234 -5.19 -22.83 3.97
CA VAL A 234 -4.84 -24.01 3.18
C VAL A 234 -3.66 -23.75 2.24
N ALA A 235 -3.59 -22.56 1.62
CA ALA A 235 -2.48 -22.16 0.77
C ALA A 235 -1.15 -22.09 1.54
N LEU A 236 -1.19 -21.62 2.80
CA LEU A 236 -0.01 -21.59 3.66
C LEU A 236 0.47 -23.00 4.01
N GLU A 237 -0.46 -23.86 4.43
CA GLU A 237 -0.17 -25.22 4.89
C GLU A 237 0.37 -26.10 3.75
N THR A 238 -0.23 -26.01 2.58
CA THR A 238 0.13 -26.83 1.42
C THR A 238 1.27 -26.25 0.60
N HIS A 239 1.63 -24.98 0.83
CA HIS A 239 2.54 -24.20 -0.03
C HIS A 239 2.13 -24.16 -1.51
N LEU A 240 0.84 -24.33 -1.80
CA LEU A 240 0.28 -24.25 -3.15
C LEU A 240 -0.55 -22.97 -3.32
N PRO A 241 -0.42 -22.26 -4.45
CA PRO A 241 -1.35 -21.18 -4.79
C PRO A 241 -2.78 -21.72 -4.91
N ILE A 242 -3.74 -21.01 -4.32
CA ILE A 242 -5.17 -21.35 -4.37
C ILE A 242 -5.97 -20.18 -4.90
N THR A 243 -6.85 -20.46 -5.86
CA THR A 243 -7.77 -19.46 -6.42
C THR A 243 -9.17 -20.06 -6.51
N GLN A 244 -10.13 -19.53 -5.76
CA GLN A 244 -11.50 -20.06 -5.71
C GLN A 244 -12.51 -19.06 -5.14
N GLU A 245 -13.80 -19.33 -5.33
CA GLU A 245 -14.86 -18.64 -4.60
C GLU A 245 -14.80 -18.98 -3.10
N SER A 246 -14.90 -17.96 -2.26
CA SER A 246 -14.92 -18.09 -0.80
C SER A 246 -15.49 -16.81 -0.18
N TYR A 247 -14.92 -16.33 0.94
CA TYR A 247 -15.40 -15.16 1.66
C TYR A 247 -14.28 -14.32 2.26
N VAL A 248 -14.60 -13.08 2.66
CA VAL A 248 -13.71 -12.26 3.49
C VAL A 248 -13.93 -12.62 4.96
N PRO A 249 -12.90 -13.09 5.69
CA PRO A 249 -13.02 -13.53 7.07
C PRO A 249 -12.98 -12.34 8.05
N PHE A 250 -14.04 -11.55 8.12
CA PHE A 250 -14.08 -10.41 9.04
C PHE A 250 -14.11 -10.87 10.51
N ARG A 251 -13.44 -10.10 11.39
CA ARG A 251 -13.42 -10.35 12.85
C ARG A 251 -14.82 -10.42 13.49
N SER A 252 -15.82 -9.78 12.89
CA SER A 252 -17.22 -9.84 13.36
C SER A 252 -17.90 -11.19 13.11
N GLY A 253 -17.25 -12.14 12.44
CA GLY A 253 -17.84 -13.41 12.01
C GLY A 253 -18.64 -13.30 10.70
N ARG A 254 -18.86 -12.07 10.18
CA ARG A 254 -19.51 -11.87 8.88
C ARG A 254 -18.67 -12.50 7.77
N ARG A 255 -19.26 -13.39 6.99
CA ARG A 255 -18.64 -14.03 5.81
C ARG A 255 -19.18 -13.37 4.54
N MET A 256 -18.47 -12.36 4.03
CA MET A 256 -18.87 -11.68 2.79
C MET A 256 -18.32 -12.45 1.58
N PRO A 257 -19.15 -12.89 0.62
CA PRO A 257 -18.67 -13.61 -0.56
C PRO A 257 -17.63 -12.80 -1.34
N ALA A 258 -16.56 -13.47 -1.74
CA ALA A 258 -15.50 -12.90 -2.56
C ALA A 258 -14.79 -14.01 -3.37
N TYR A 259 -14.22 -13.65 -4.51
CA TYR A 259 -13.27 -14.51 -5.19
C TYR A 259 -11.89 -14.31 -4.55
N VAL A 260 -11.30 -15.39 -4.04
CA VAL A 260 -10.07 -15.35 -3.26
C VAL A 260 -8.92 -15.89 -4.08
N ASP A 261 -7.86 -15.11 -4.20
CA ASP A 261 -6.55 -15.55 -4.69
C ASP A 261 -5.56 -15.52 -3.52
N ALA A 262 -5.02 -16.67 -3.15
CA ALA A 262 -4.09 -16.85 -2.05
C ALA A 262 -2.76 -17.41 -2.57
N PHE A 263 -1.70 -16.61 -2.47
CA PHE A 263 -0.37 -16.95 -2.92
C PHE A 263 0.57 -17.13 -1.71
N PRO A 264 1.06 -18.36 -1.44
CA PRO A 264 1.99 -18.59 -0.34
C PRO A 264 3.38 -18.06 -0.69
N ASP A 265 3.99 -17.34 0.25
CA ASP A 265 5.36 -16.84 0.17
C ASP A 265 6.08 -17.15 1.49
N ARG A 266 6.91 -18.20 1.49
CA ARG A 266 7.65 -18.69 2.68
C ARG A 266 6.71 -18.94 3.87
N GLN A 267 6.73 -18.06 4.88
CA GLN A 267 5.95 -18.18 6.13
C GLN A 267 4.72 -17.25 6.18
N ARG A 268 4.30 -16.72 5.04
CA ARG A 268 3.16 -15.82 4.91
C ARG A 268 2.35 -16.15 3.66
N VAL A 269 1.15 -15.59 3.59
CA VAL A 269 0.28 -15.65 2.40
C VAL A 269 -0.10 -14.25 2.00
N LEU A 270 0.02 -13.98 0.70
CA LEU A 270 -0.43 -12.76 0.05
C LEU A 270 -1.78 -13.07 -0.57
N ALA A 271 -2.82 -12.37 -0.13
CA ALA A 271 -4.18 -12.66 -0.51
C ALA A 271 -4.86 -11.44 -1.17
N SER A 272 -5.72 -11.71 -2.14
CA SER A 272 -6.71 -10.74 -2.61
C SER A 272 -8.12 -11.31 -2.48
N PHE A 273 -9.07 -10.42 -2.23
CA PHE A 273 -10.49 -10.70 -2.11
C PHE A 273 -11.24 -9.79 -3.08
N ALA A 274 -11.61 -10.32 -4.24
CA ALA A 274 -12.36 -9.58 -5.24
C ALA A 274 -13.86 -9.65 -4.96
N PHE A 275 -14.50 -8.49 -4.82
CA PHE A 275 -15.94 -8.42 -4.58
C PHE A 275 -16.71 -8.54 -5.90
N PRO A 276 -17.86 -9.23 -5.91
CA PRO A 276 -18.71 -9.26 -7.08
C PRO A 276 -19.16 -7.84 -7.44
N VAL A 277 -18.92 -7.45 -8.70
CA VAL A 277 -19.43 -6.20 -9.25
C VAL A 277 -20.94 -6.33 -9.31
N ARG A 278 -21.67 -5.51 -8.54
CA ARG A 278 -23.13 -5.45 -8.70
C ARG A 278 -23.40 -4.99 -10.13
N PRO A 279 -24.14 -5.75 -10.96
CA PRO A 279 -24.59 -5.21 -12.22
C PRO A 279 -25.35 -3.93 -11.91
N GLY A 280 -24.91 -2.81 -12.51
CA GLY A 280 -25.63 -1.54 -12.39
C GLY A 280 -27.10 -1.80 -12.70
N LYS A 281 -28.02 -1.20 -11.94
CA LYS A 281 -29.45 -1.24 -12.26
C LYS A 281 -29.58 -0.86 -13.74
N GLY A 282 -29.91 -1.84 -14.57
CA GLY A 282 -30.14 -1.61 -15.99
C GLY A 282 -31.17 -0.50 -16.13
N VAL A 283 -30.81 0.53 -16.88
CA VAL A 283 -31.77 1.48 -17.44
C VAL A 283 -32.83 0.63 -18.13
N GLY A 284 -34.08 0.84 -17.72
CA GLY A 284 -35.19 -0.07 -17.99
C GLY A 284 -35.39 -0.40 -19.46
N ASP A 285 -35.94 -1.59 -19.67
CA ASP A 285 -36.62 -1.98 -20.89
C ASP A 285 -37.41 -0.80 -21.46
N VAL A 286 -37.03 -0.38 -22.67
CA VAL A 286 -37.89 0.42 -23.52
C VAL A 286 -39.01 -0.54 -23.99
N PRO A 287 -40.29 -0.28 -23.68
CA PRO A 287 -41.37 -1.05 -24.28
C PRO A 287 -41.34 -0.78 -25.78
N GLY A 288 -41.32 -1.84 -26.58
CA GLY A 288 -41.52 -1.74 -28.02
C GLY A 288 -42.92 -1.24 -28.33
N ASP A 289 -42.99 -0.24 -29.20
CA ASP A 289 -44.16 0.05 -30.04
C ASP A 289 -44.06 -0.74 -31.36
#